data_AF-A0AAD2E2S7-F1
#
_entry.id   AF-A0AAD2E2S7-F1
#
_cell.length_a   1.000
_cell.length_b   1.000
_cell.length_c   1.000
_cell.angle_alpha   90.00
_cell.angle_beta   90.00
_cell.angle_gamma   90.00
#
_symmetry.space_group_name_H-M   'P 1'
#
loop_
_entity.id
_entity.type
_entity.pdbx_description
1 polymer ?
#
loop_
_entity_poly.entity_id
_entity_poly.type
_entity_poly.pdbx_seq_one_letter_code
_entity_poly.pdbx_strand_id
1 'polypeptide(L)'
;MVGRGNAYTNSRGMSDQDISKYKKNLAIRVSGFDVPRPVKTFKDYGFFAELMKAIAKQACEKPTLIQCQALPIVLSGIDVIGIAKTGSGKTASFVLPMIVHIMDQPELEKEKGPIGVVCAPTRELAHQIYLEAKKFTKAHGIRVSAVYGGMSKLDQFKELKA
;
A
#
# COMPACT_ATOMS: atom_id res chain seq x y z
N MET A 1 1.20 17.91 -13.39
CA MET A 1 0.94 17.08 -12.20
C MET A 1 0.65 18.03 -11.04
N VAL A 2 -0.58 18.53 -10.94
CA VAL A 2 -1.00 19.48 -9.89
C VAL A 2 -2.20 18.85 -9.21
N GLY A 3 -2.06 18.45 -7.95
CA GLY A 3 -3.16 17.89 -7.17
C GLY A 3 -2.68 17.23 -5.89
N ARG A 4 -2.82 17.96 -4.77
CA ARG A 4 -2.61 17.54 -3.37
C ARG A 4 -1.15 17.27 -2.97
N GLY A 5 -0.43 18.36 -2.71
CA GLY A 5 0.94 18.32 -2.19
C GLY A 5 1.07 17.66 -0.82
N ASN A 6 2.16 16.91 -0.62
CA ASN A 6 2.87 16.65 0.66
C ASN A 6 2.06 16.27 1.92
N ALA A 7 0.81 15.82 1.79
CA ALA A 7 -0.07 15.59 2.94
C ALA A 7 0.19 14.26 3.67
N TYR A 8 0.88 13.31 3.06
CA TYR A 8 0.88 11.91 3.52
C TYR A 8 1.95 11.54 4.55
N THR A 9 2.84 12.45 4.94
CA THR A 9 3.98 12.13 5.83
C THR A 9 4.22 13.21 6.87
N ASN A 10 3.21 13.46 7.72
CA ASN A 10 3.33 14.48 8.75
C ASN A 10 4.06 13.96 10.01
N SER A 11 5.36 13.72 9.91
CA SER A 11 6.22 13.45 11.09
C SER A 11 6.65 14.73 11.82
N ARG A 12 5.86 15.81 11.70
CA ARG A 12 6.10 17.14 12.31
C ARG A 12 6.09 16.99 13.83
N GLY A 13 7.26 16.77 14.42
CA GLY A 13 7.43 16.74 15.88
C GLY A 13 8.56 15.84 16.39
N MET A 14 9.11 14.94 15.58
CA MET A 14 10.25 14.12 16.01
C MET A 14 11.58 14.78 15.64
N SER A 15 12.49 14.85 16.62
CA SER A 15 13.88 15.23 16.37
C SER A 15 14.61 14.11 15.61
N ASP A 16 15.73 14.43 14.95
CA ASP A 16 16.53 13.42 14.25
C ASP A 16 17.09 12.36 15.20
N GLN A 17 17.34 12.73 16.46
CA GLN A 17 17.72 11.80 17.51
C GLN A 17 16.59 10.82 17.84
N ASP A 18 15.35 11.30 17.95
CA ASP A 18 14.19 10.45 18.23
C ASP A 18 13.90 9.49 17.08
N ILE A 19 14.09 9.94 15.85
CA ILE A 19 13.94 9.09 14.65
C ILE A 19 15.02 8.01 14.63
N SER A 20 16.26 8.37 14.94
CA SER A 20 17.37 7.42 15.01
C SER A 20 17.14 6.37 16.11
N LYS A 21 16.68 6.81 17.29
CA LYS A 21 16.28 5.91 18.39
C LYS A 21 15.11 5.01 17.98
N TYR A 22 14.09 5.56 17.33
CA TYR A 22 12.92 4.81 16.88
C TYR A 22 13.29 3.73 15.86
N LYS A 23 14.08 4.09 14.83
CA LYS A 23 14.60 3.13 13.84
C LYS A 23 15.43 2.03 14.50
N LYS A 24 16.32 2.40 15.42
CA LYS A 24 17.16 1.45 16.17
C LYS A 24 16.32 0.47 17.00
N ASN A 25 15.34 0.97 17.74
CA ASN A 25 14.46 0.15 18.59
C ASN A 25 13.63 -0.85 17.79
N LEU A 26 13.28 -0.50 16.54
CA LEU A 26 12.50 -1.35 15.65
C LEU A 26 13.36 -2.18 14.69
N ALA A 27 14.69 -2.14 14.83
CA ALA A 27 15.65 -2.77 13.92
C ALA A 27 15.43 -2.38 12.43
N ILE A 28 14.95 -1.16 12.18
CA ILE A 28 14.73 -0.62 10.85
C ILE A 28 16.06 -0.07 10.33
N ARG A 29 16.48 -0.56 9.16
CA ARG A 29 17.63 -0.04 8.41
C ARG A 29 17.14 0.53 7.10
N VAL A 30 17.69 1.69 6.73
CA VAL A 30 17.29 2.45 5.55
C VAL A 30 18.55 2.99 4.90
N SER A 31 18.62 2.84 3.59
CA SER A 31 19.64 3.45 2.72
C SER A 31 18.95 4.08 1.53
N GLY A 32 19.54 5.13 0.97
CA GLY A 32 18.97 5.91 -0.13
C GLY A 32 19.05 7.42 0.13
N PHE A 33 18.61 8.19 -0.85
CA PHE A 33 18.58 9.66 -0.79
C PHE A 33 17.18 10.13 -0.40
N ASP A 34 17.11 11.21 0.39
CA ASP A 34 15.87 11.89 0.79
C ASP A 34 14.75 10.99 1.30
N VAL A 35 15.10 9.96 2.07
CA VAL A 35 14.13 8.96 2.53
C VAL A 35 13.15 9.56 3.56
N PRO A 36 11.84 9.52 3.30
CA PRO A 36 10.83 9.98 4.24
C PRO A 36 10.97 9.37 5.64
N ARG A 37 10.68 10.19 6.65
CA ARG A 37 10.72 9.80 8.05
C ARG A 37 9.66 8.72 8.34
N PRO A 38 9.96 7.75 9.22
CA PRO A 38 9.00 6.71 9.56
C PRO A 38 7.84 7.29 10.36
N VAL A 39 6.69 6.64 10.23
CA VAL A 39 5.43 7.05 10.84
C VAL A 39 4.99 6.02 11.87
N LYS A 40 4.43 6.48 13.00
CA LYS A 40 4.06 5.63 14.14
C LYS A 40 2.63 5.14 14.10
N THR A 41 1.70 5.91 13.54
CA THR A 41 0.27 5.59 13.56
C THR A 41 -0.35 5.76 12.18
N PHE A 42 -1.44 5.04 11.91
CA PHE A 42 -2.11 5.18 10.63
C PHE A 42 -2.72 6.57 10.39
N LYS A 43 -3.05 7.30 11.47
CA LYS A 43 -3.63 8.65 11.42
C LYS A 43 -2.67 9.66 10.81
N ASP A 44 -1.37 9.43 10.96
CA ASP A 44 -0.32 10.33 10.49
C ASP A 44 -0.08 10.23 8.97
N TYR A 45 -0.61 9.18 8.31
CA TYR A 45 -0.50 9.02 6.86
C TYR A 45 -1.50 9.85 6.07
N GLY A 46 -2.50 10.49 6.71
CA GLY A 46 -3.49 11.29 5.99
C GLY A 46 -4.42 10.48 5.08
N PHE A 47 -4.64 9.19 5.36
CA PHE A 47 -5.59 8.37 4.61
C PHE A 47 -7.03 8.88 4.74
N PHE A 48 -7.82 8.72 3.68
CA PHE A 48 -9.25 9.06 3.67
C PHE A 48 -10.02 8.24 4.73
N ALA A 49 -11.11 8.80 5.24
CA ALA A 49 -11.88 8.21 6.35
C ALA A 49 -12.35 6.76 6.05
N GLU A 50 -12.78 6.47 4.82
CA GLU A 50 -13.21 5.13 4.43
C GLU A 50 -12.06 4.12 4.42
N LEU A 51 -10.86 4.53 4.00
CA LEU A 51 -9.68 3.66 4.04
C LEU A 51 -9.25 3.39 5.48
N MET A 52 -9.31 4.41 6.34
CA MET A 52 -9.06 4.26 7.77
C MET A 52 -10.07 3.31 8.45
N LYS A 53 -11.35 3.37 8.07
CA LYS A 53 -12.36 2.40 8.53
C LYS A 53 -12.03 0.98 8.06
N ALA A 54 -11.60 0.81 6.81
CA ALA A 54 -11.19 -0.50 6.28
C ALA A 54 -9.98 -1.06 7.03
N ILE A 55 -8.98 -0.23 7.33
CA ILE A 55 -7.80 -0.60 8.14
C ILE A 55 -8.22 -1.00 9.56
N ALA A 56 -9.08 -0.22 10.20
CA ALA A 56 -9.58 -0.51 11.55
C ALA A 56 -10.33 -1.85 11.61
N LYS A 57 -11.11 -2.18 10.58
CA LYS A 57 -11.81 -3.49 10.47
C LYS A 57 -10.87 -4.68 10.38
N GLN A 58 -9.62 -4.50 9.97
CA GLN A 58 -8.61 -5.57 9.97
C GLN A 58 -7.91 -5.75 11.33
N ALA A 59 -8.46 -5.16 12.40
CA ALA A 59 -7.85 -5.14 13.74
C ALA A 59 -6.40 -4.60 13.74
N CYS A 60 -6.08 -3.76 12.76
CA CYS A 60 -4.77 -3.13 12.61
C CYS A 60 -4.78 -1.77 13.32
N GLU A 61 -4.51 -1.77 14.63
CA GLU A 61 -4.44 -0.53 15.42
C GLU A 61 -3.21 0.32 15.08
N LYS A 62 -2.10 -0.35 14.73
CA LYS A 62 -0.80 0.28 14.46
C LYS A 62 -0.16 -0.32 13.21
N PRO A 63 0.58 0.48 12.42
CA PRO A 63 1.37 -0.05 11.32
C PRO A 63 2.40 -1.06 11.82
N THR A 64 2.63 -2.11 11.04
CA THR A 64 3.73 -3.06 11.30
C THR A 64 5.08 -2.40 11.06
N LEU A 65 6.16 -3.03 11.54
CA LEU A 65 7.52 -2.46 11.44
C LEU A 65 7.91 -2.05 10.00
N ILE A 66 7.60 -2.90 9.02
CA ILE A 66 7.87 -2.59 7.61
C ILE A 66 6.96 -1.46 7.10
N GLN A 67 5.70 -1.42 7.52
CA GLN A 67 4.74 -0.38 7.13
C GLN A 67 5.16 0.99 7.65
N CYS A 68 5.67 1.08 8.89
CA CYS A 68 6.14 2.34 9.50
C CYS A 68 7.12 3.09 8.60
N GLN A 69 7.97 2.37 7.86
CA GLN A 69 8.99 2.97 6.99
C GLN A 69 8.65 2.88 5.51
N ALA A 70 7.98 1.82 5.04
CA ALA A 70 7.67 1.64 3.64
C ALA A 70 6.50 2.51 3.17
N LEU A 71 5.41 2.62 3.94
CA LEU A 71 4.27 3.45 3.57
C LEU A 71 4.64 4.91 3.25
N PRO A 72 5.40 5.64 4.09
CA PRO A 72 5.74 7.03 3.78
C PRO A 72 6.65 7.15 2.54
N ILE A 73 7.47 6.14 2.26
CA ILE A 73 8.33 6.10 1.06
C ILE A 73 7.46 5.93 -0.20
N VAL A 74 6.62 4.89 -0.24
CA VAL A 74 5.79 4.57 -1.41
C VAL A 74 4.75 5.65 -1.66
N LEU A 75 4.13 6.21 -0.61
CA LEU A 75 3.19 7.33 -0.73
C LEU A 75 3.86 8.62 -1.26
N SER A 76 5.18 8.73 -1.15
CA SER A 76 5.96 9.84 -1.74
C SER A 76 6.34 9.57 -3.21
N GLY A 77 5.93 8.44 -3.79
CA GLY A 77 6.25 8.07 -5.17
C GLY A 77 7.70 7.63 -5.38
N ILE A 78 8.41 7.25 -4.31
CA ILE A 78 9.81 6.82 -4.36
C ILE A 78 9.87 5.30 -4.54
N ASP A 79 10.66 4.85 -5.51
CA ASP A 79 10.96 3.43 -5.72
C ASP A 79 11.69 2.83 -4.51
N VAL A 80 11.28 1.63 -4.10
CA VAL A 80 11.78 1.02 -2.86
C VAL A 80 11.91 -0.49 -2.96
N ILE A 81 12.98 -1.02 -2.34
CA ILE A 81 13.14 -2.43 -2.04
C ILE A 81 12.87 -2.64 -0.54
N GLY A 82 11.73 -3.25 -0.22
CA GLY A 82 11.33 -3.52 1.17
C GLY A 82 11.65 -4.96 1.59
N ILE A 83 12.59 -5.15 2.52
CA ILE A 83 12.97 -6.47 3.05
C ILE A 83 12.43 -6.63 4.47
N ALA A 84 11.60 -7.66 4.68
CA ALA A 84 11.09 -8.04 5.99
C ALA A 84 10.66 -9.51 6.01
N LYS A 85 10.61 -10.12 7.20
CA LYS A 85 10.20 -11.53 7.39
C LYS A 85 8.77 -11.80 6.88
N THR A 86 8.41 -13.07 6.68
CA THR A 86 7.02 -13.47 6.41
C THR A 86 6.09 -13.04 7.54
N GLY A 87 4.81 -12.77 7.24
CA GLY A 87 3.84 -12.30 8.24
C GLY A 87 4.07 -10.87 8.76
N SER A 88 5.01 -10.10 8.21
CA SER A 88 5.32 -8.73 8.65
C SER A 88 4.39 -7.65 8.11
N GLY A 89 3.34 -7.99 7.33
CA GLY A 89 2.42 -6.99 6.75
C GLY A 89 2.92 -6.31 5.47
N LYS A 90 3.85 -6.93 4.73
CA LYS A 90 4.35 -6.42 3.44
C LYS A 90 3.24 -6.16 2.42
N THR A 91 2.23 -7.03 2.33
CA THR A 91 1.14 -6.89 1.37
C THR A 91 0.42 -5.55 1.50
N ALA A 92 -0.01 -5.19 2.71
CA ALA A 92 -0.62 -3.88 2.96
C ALA A 92 0.35 -2.71 2.74
N SER A 93 1.66 -2.94 2.82
CA SER A 93 2.67 -1.89 2.59
C SER A 93 2.72 -1.41 1.14
N PHE A 94 2.32 -2.24 0.17
CA PHE A 94 2.19 -1.83 -1.23
C PHE A 94 0.73 -1.68 -1.68
N VAL A 95 -0.23 -2.39 -1.07
CA VAL A 95 -1.66 -2.27 -1.39
C VAL A 95 -2.24 -0.93 -0.94
N LEU A 96 -1.97 -0.48 0.28
CA LEU A 96 -2.57 0.77 0.79
C LEU A 96 -2.11 1.99 -0.04
N PRO A 97 -0.82 2.17 -0.34
CA PRO A 97 -0.38 3.26 -1.22
C PRO A 97 -0.92 3.12 -2.65
N MET A 98 -1.04 1.90 -3.17
CA MET A 98 -1.64 1.67 -4.50
C MET A 98 -3.09 2.13 -4.55
N ILE A 99 -3.88 1.91 -3.49
CA ILE A 99 -5.25 2.42 -3.38
C ILE A 99 -5.26 3.95 -3.42
N VAL A 100 -4.41 4.60 -2.62
CA VAL A 100 -4.30 6.07 -2.62
C VAL A 100 -3.93 6.57 -4.00
N HIS A 101 -2.94 5.94 -4.65
CA HIS A 101 -2.52 6.29 -6.00
C HIS A 101 -3.66 6.18 -7.02
N ILE A 102 -4.41 5.07 -7.02
CA ILE A 102 -5.57 4.85 -7.89
C ILE A 102 -6.65 5.92 -7.69
N MET A 103 -6.94 6.28 -6.43
CA MET A 103 -7.97 7.29 -6.10
C MET A 103 -7.58 8.71 -6.52
N ASP A 104 -6.28 8.98 -6.71
CA ASP A 104 -5.76 10.26 -7.19
C ASP A 104 -5.56 10.28 -8.73
N GLN A 105 -5.94 9.21 -9.44
CA GLN A 105 -5.98 9.17 -10.92
C GLN A 105 -7.41 9.43 -11.45
N PRO A 106 -7.55 9.87 -12.71
CA PRO A 106 -8.84 9.87 -13.40
C PRO A 106 -9.46 8.47 -13.44
N GLU A 107 -10.79 8.41 -13.48
CA GLU A 107 -11.50 7.14 -13.67
C GLU A 107 -11.05 6.44 -14.97
N LEU A 108 -10.96 5.11 -14.90
CA LEU A 108 -10.57 4.31 -16.06
C LEU A 108 -11.65 4.36 -17.14
N GLU A 109 -11.28 4.80 -18.33
CA GLU A 109 -12.10 4.67 -19.52
C GLU A 109 -12.29 3.19 -19.91
N LYS A 110 -13.33 2.90 -20.67
CA LYS A 110 -13.55 1.56 -21.23
C LYS A 110 -12.32 1.13 -22.02
N GLU A 111 -11.96 -0.15 -21.88
CA GLU A 111 -10.84 -0.80 -22.60
C GLU A 111 -9.43 -0.32 -22.22
N LYS A 112 -9.29 0.54 -21.20
CA LYS A 112 -7.99 0.83 -20.58
C LYS A 112 -7.57 -0.31 -19.64
N GLY A 113 -6.25 -0.53 -19.56
CA GLY A 113 -5.64 -1.49 -18.64
C GLY A 113 -5.67 -1.03 -17.18
N PRO A 114 -5.19 -1.87 -16.25
CA PRO A 114 -5.15 -1.53 -14.82
C PRO A 114 -4.16 -0.39 -14.53
N ILE A 115 -4.46 0.44 -13.53
CA ILE A 115 -3.56 1.48 -13.01
C ILE A 115 -2.41 0.87 -12.18
N GLY A 116 -2.71 -0.17 -11.40
CA GLY A 116 -1.75 -0.86 -10.54
C GLY A 116 -1.64 -2.34 -10.89
N VAL A 117 -0.41 -2.87 -10.91
CA VAL A 117 -0.12 -4.28 -11.15
C VAL A 117 0.77 -4.81 -10.04
N VAL A 118 0.41 -5.98 -9.50
CA VAL A 118 1.24 -6.72 -8.54
C VAL A 118 1.59 -8.06 -9.15
N CYS A 119 2.90 -8.34 -9.26
CA CYS A 119 3.40 -9.61 -9.74
C CYS A 119 3.73 -10.53 -8.56
N ALA A 120 3.39 -11.80 -8.68
CA ALA A 120 3.73 -12.84 -7.71
C ALA A 120 4.27 -14.09 -8.41
N PRO A 121 5.21 -14.83 -7.80
CA PRO A 121 5.85 -15.99 -8.40
C PRO A 121 4.95 -17.22 -8.52
N THR A 122 3.87 -17.32 -7.74
CA THR A 122 2.98 -18.49 -7.75
C THR A 122 1.50 -18.07 -7.75
N ARG A 123 0.64 -18.99 -8.20
CA ARG A 123 -0.82 -18.80 -8.26
C ARG A 123 -1.41 -18.56 -6.88
N GLU A 124 -0.94 -19.32 -5.90
CA GLU A 124 -1.41 -19.29 -4.51
C GLU A 124 -1.07 -17.96 -3.88
N LEU A 125 0.14 -17.45 -4.10
CA LEU A 125 0.55 -16.15 -3.58
C LEU A 125 -0.21 -15.00 -4.28
N ALA A 126 -0.41 -15.08 -5.59
CA ALA A 126 -1.24 -14.11 -6.31
C ALA A 126 -2.67 -14.07 -5.75
N HIS A 127 -3.26 -15.25 -5.49
CA HIS A 127 -4.60 -15.36 -4.92
C HIS A 127 -4.66 -14.82 -3.47
N GLN A 128 -3.65 -15.10 -2.64
CA GLN A 128 -3.56 -14.53 -1.29
C GLN A 128 -3.48 -13.00 -1.31
N ILE A 129 -2.67 -12.42 -2.20
CA ILE A 129 -2.57 -10.96 -2.37
C ILE A 129 -3.91 -10.39 -2.84
N TYR A 130 -4.59 -11.04 -3.79
CA TYR A 130 -5.90 -10.64 -4.26
C TYR A 130 -6.94 -10.58 -3.13
N LEU A 131 -7.03 -11.63 -2.31
CA LEU A 131 -7.94 -11.67 -1.17
C LEU A 131 -7.61 -10.57 -0.16
N GLU A 132 -6.33 -10.32 0.09
CA GLU A 132 -5.89 -9.27 0.99
C GLU A 132 -6.25 -7.88 0.45
N ALA A 133 -6.04 -7.63 -0.85
CA ALA A 133 -6.37 -6.35 -1.49
C ALA A 133 -7.88 -6.06 -1.42
N LYS A 134 -8.74 -7.05 -1.65
CA LYS A 134 -10.21 -6.90 -1.61
C LYS A 134 -10.74 -6.39 -0.28
N LYS A 135 -10.04 -6.66 0.83
CA LYS A 135 -10.42 -6.16 2.16
C LYS A 135 -10.42 -4.64 2.24
N PHE A 136 -9.55 -3.99 1.47
CA PHE A 136 -9.36 -2.54 1.48
C PHE A 136 -10.05 -1.87 0.30
N THR A 137 -10.10 -2.50 -0.88
CA THR A 137 -10.62 -1.85 -2.10
C THR A 137 -12.14 -1.75 -2.18
N LYS A 138 -12.87 -2.68 -1.53
CA LYS A 138 -14.35 -2.74 -1.61
C LYS A 138 -15.03 -1.44 -1.19
N ALA A 139 -14.49 -0.75 -0.18
CA ALA A 139 -15.06 0.51 0.33
C ALA A 139 -14.88 1.70 -0.64
N HIS A 140 -14.00 1.57 -1.64
CA HIS A 140 -13.62 2.63 -2.57
C HIS A 140 -14.13 2.41 -3.99
N GLY A 141 -14.94 1.37 -4.23
CA GLY A 141 -15.37 1.00 -5.58
C GLY A 141 -14.22 0.54 -6.50
N ILE A 142 -13.02 0.31 -5.95
CA ILE A 142 -11.87 -0.14 -6.72
C ILE A 142 -12.04 -1.63 -7.05
N ARG A 143 -11.96 -1.94 -8.33
CA ARG A 143 -11.97 -3.31 -8.84
C ARG A 143 -10.58 -3.92 -8.77
N VAL A 144 -10.52 -5.19 -8.39
CA VAL A 144 -9.30 -6.00 -8.34
C VAL A 144 -9.63 -7.35 -8.95
N SER A 145 -8.75 -7.88 -9.80
CA SER A 145 -8.84 -9.23 -10.36
C SER A 145 -7.49 -9.93 -10.21
N ALA A 146 -7.50 -11.25 -10.12
CA ALA A 146 -6.30 -12.07 -10.05
C ALA A 146 -6.14 -12.85 -11.36
N VAL A 147 -5.01 -12.65 -12.03
CA VAL A 147 -4.73 -13.25 -13.34
C VAL A 147 -3.61 -14.28 -13.20
N TYR A 148 -3.91 -15.54 -13.50
CA TYR A 148 -2.93 -16.62 -13.49
C TYR A 148 -3.40 -17.84 -14.30
N GLY A 149 -2.43 -18.67 -14.72
CA GLY A 149 -2.69 -19.88 -15.50
C GLY A 149 -3.50 -20.93 -14.74
N GLY A 150 -4.16 -21.84 -15.48
CA GLY A 150 -4.93 -22.95 -14.90
C GLY A 150 -6.31 -22.59 -14.34
N MET A 151 -6.82 -21.39 -14.62
CA MET A 151 -8.25 -21.05 -14.51
C MET A 151 -8.80 -20.65 -15.88
N SER A 152 -10.12 -20.65 -16.02
CA SER A 152 -10.81 -20.21 -17.24
C SER A 152 -10.38 -18.80 -17.64
N LYS A 153 -9.92 -18.67 -18.90
CA LYS A 153 -9.58 -17.35 -19.47
C LYS A 153 -10.80 -16.45 -19.58
N LEU A 154 -11.97 -17.04 -19.86
CA LEU A 154 -13.22 -16.30 -20.01
C LEU A 154 -13.67 -15.68 -18.68
N ASP A 155 -13.51 -16.39 -17.57
CA ASP A 155 -13.93 -15.88 -16.26
C ASP A 155 -13.01 -14.74 -15.80
N GLN A 156 -11.69 -14.90 -15.98
CA GLN A 156 -10.72 -13.83 -15.72
C GLN A 156 -10.98 -12.59 -16.61
N PHE A 157 -11.35 -12.80 -17.88
CA PHE A 157 -11.67 -11.70 -18.79
C PHE A 157 -12.94 -10.94 -18.37
N LYS A 158 -13.98 -11.64 -17.91
CA LYS A 158 -15.20 -11.01 -17.39
C LYS A 158 -14.90 -10.16 -16.16
N GLU A 159 -14.07 -10.63 -15.24
CA GLU A 159 -13.67 -9.84 -14.06
C GLU A 159 -12.87 -8.58 -14.42
N LEU A 160 -12.07 -8.62 -15.49
CA LEU A 160 -11.30 -7.46 -15.96
C LEU A 160 -12.16 -6.42 -16.69
N LYS A 161 -13.20 -6.85 -17.41
CA LYS A 161 -14.04 -5.97 -18.25
C LYS A 161 -15.25 -5.35 -17.54
N ALA A 162 -15.77 -5.97 -16.47
CA ALA A 162 -16.95 -5.51 -15.75
C ALA A 162 -16.62 -4.38 -14.77
#